data_AF-A0A7X1LNK4-F1
#
_entry.id   AF-A0A7X1LNK4-F1
#
_cell.length_a   1.000
_cell.length_b   1.000
_cell.length_c   1.000
_cell.angle_alpha   90.00
_cell.angle_beta   90.00
_cell.angle_gamma   90.00
#
_symmetry.space_group_name_H-M   'P 1'
#
loop_
_entity.id
_entity.type
_entity.pdbx_description
1 polymer ?
#
loop_
_entity_poly.entity_id
_entity_poly.type
_entity_poly.pdbx_seq_one_letter_code
_entity_poly.pdbx_strand_id
1 'polypeptide(L)'
;MAKEGFIPFATTYAAFATRRAYDFIHRVIAEEHLNVKICAALPGLTTGYGPSHQATEDLAIMRGIPGMVIVDPCDALEIEQAVPAIADHRGPVYMRLLRGKVPLVLDKYDYQFELGKAKLLEDGNDVLIISSGLMTMRALEAAEKLRADNIGVAVLHVPTIKPLDEKAIIEQASKPGRPVVTAENHTAVGGPGKRWPRC
;
A
#
# COMPACT_ATOMS: atom_id res chain seq x y z
N MET A 1 14.10 -19.82 -12.86
CA MET A 1 13.01 -19.82 -11.84
C MET A 1 11.62 -19.60 -12.45
N ALA A 2 11.16 -18.37 -12.72
CA ALA A 2 9.77 -18.16 -13.17
C ALA A 2 9.44 -18.89 -14.48
N LYS A 3 10.35 -18.87 -15.47
CA LYS A 3 10.22 -19.60 -16.74
C LYS A 3 10.30 -21.12 -16.61
N GLU A 4 10.68 -21.63 -15.44
CA GLU A 4 10.82 -23.07 -15.15
C GLU A 4 9.68 -23.57 -14.25
N GLY A 5 8.63 -22.77 -14.05
CA GLY A 5 7.44 -23.15 -13.28
C GLY A 5 7.49 -22.80 -11.79
N PHE A 6 8.57 -22.20 -11.28
CA PHE A 6 8.64 -21.72 -9.89
C PHE A 6 7.96 -20.36 -9.71
N ILE A 7 7.61 -20.04 -8.46
CA ILE A 7 7.09 -18.72 -8.04
C ILE A 7 8.16 -18.02 -7.20
N PRO A 8 9.11 -17.28 -7.82
CA PRO A 8 10.19 -16.64 -7.07
C PRO A 8 9.69 -15.43 -6.26
N PHE A 9 10.12 -15.39 -5.00
CA PHE A 9 10.04 -14.21 -4.13
C PHE A 9 11.43 -13.59 -4.01
N ALA A 10 11.60 -12.40 -4.58
CA ALA A 10 12.82 -11.62 -4.50
C ALA A 10 12.67 -10.54 -3.42
N THR A 11 13.62 -10.46 -2.49
CA THR A 11 13.59 -9.48 -1.39
C THR A 11 14.89 -8.69 -1.29
N THR A 12 14.74 -7.39 -1.06
CA THR A 12 15.82 -6.42 -0.80
C THR A 12 15.19 -5.14 -0.24
N TYR A 13 15.92 -4.05 -0.11
CA TYR A 13 15.32 -2.76 0.27
C TYR A 13 14.61 -2.11 -0.92
N ALA A 14 13.47 -1.47 -0.66
CA ALA A 14 12.67 -0.76 -1.64
C ALA A 14 13.54 0.20 -2.48
N ALA A 15 14.44 0.94 -1.84
CA ALA A 15 15.34 1.87 -2.53
C ALA A 15 16.26 1.16 -3.54
N PHE A 16 16.68 -0.08 -3.29
CA PHE A 16 17.54 -0.83 -4.21
C PHE A 16 16.74 -1.56 -5.28
N ALA A 17 15.62 -2.17 -4.91
CA ALA A 17 14.70 -2.81 -5.85
C ALA A 17 14.26 -1.82 -6.93
N THR A 18 13.86 -0.61 -6.52
CA THR A 18 13.24 0.35 -7.44
C THR A 18 14.22 1.26 -8.15
N ARG A 19 15.40 1.56 -7.59
CA ARG A 19 16.38 2.44 -8.25
C ARG A 19 17.42 1.68 -9.07
N ARG A 20 17.80 0.45 -8.66
CA ARG A 20 18.90 -0.30 -9.29
C ARG A 20 18.41 -1.40 -10.21
N ALA A 21 17.32 -2.08 -9.84
CA ALA A 21 16.79 -3.20 -10.59
C ALA A 21 15.61 -2.83 -11.50
N TYR A 22 15.25 -1.54 -11.60
CA TYR A 22 14.08 -1.09 -12.35
C TYR A 22 14.02 -1.60 -13.79
N ASP A 23 15.12 -1.48 -14.54
CA ASP A 23 15.14 -1.89 -15.95
C ASP A 23 14.89 -3.40 -16.10
N PHE A 24 15.45 -4.24 -15.22
CA PHE A 24 15.16 -5.67 -15.20
C PHE A 24 13.71 -5.97 -14.82
N ILE A 25 13.16 -5.25 -13.84
CA ILE A 25 11.76 -5.40 -13.43
C ILE A 25 10.82 -5.00 -14.57
N HIS A 26 11.12 -3.91 -15.27
CA HIS A 26 10.30 -3.42 -16.36
C HIS A 26 10.42 -4.30 -17.61
N ARG A 27 11.64 -4.52 -18.11
CA ARG A 27 11.89 -5.15 -19.41
C ARG A 27 11.89 -6.67 -19.40
N VAL A 28 12.22 -7.30 -18.28
CA VAL A 28 12.28 -8.77 -18.21
C VAL A 28 11.06 -9.31 -17.50
N ILE A 29 10.74 -8.75 -16.33
CA ILE A 29 9.65 -9.28 -15.51
C ILE A 29 8.29 -8.82 -16.05
N ALA A 30 8.07 -7.53 -16.22
CA ALA A 30 6.75 -7.01 -16.57
C ALA A 30 6.40 -7.16 -18.05
N GLU A 31 7.37 -6.92 -18.97
CA GLU A 31 7.16 -7.07 -20.41
C GLU A 31 6.70 -8.49 -20.80
N GLU A 32 7.31 -9.51 -20.19
CA GLU A 32 6.94 -10.92 -20.39
C GLU A 32 5.85 -11.40 -19.41
N HIS A 33 5.28 -10.51 -18.60
CA HIS A 33 4.27 -10.81 -17.58
C HIS A 33 4.67 -11.96 -16.62
N LEU A 34 5.97 -12.10 -16.31
CA LEU A 34 6.49 -13.21 -15.51
C LEU A 34 5.92 -13.21 -14.09
N ASN A 35 5.69 -14.41 -13.57
CA ASN A 35 5.13 -14.61 -12.23
C ASN A 35 6.19 -14.42 -11.12
N VAL A 36 6.64 -13.18 -10.91
CA VAL A 36 7.68 -12.83 -9.92
C VAL A 36 7.10 -11.94 -8.83
N LYS A 37 7.43 -12.23 -7.56
CA LYS A 37 7.01 -11.45 -6.39
C LYS A 37 8.21 -10.68 -5.86
N ILE A 38 8.13 -9.36 -5.87
CA ILE A 38 9.19 -8.45 -5.43
C ILE A 38 8.74 -7.85 -4.09
N CYS A 39 9.24 -8.38 -2.98
CA CYS A 39 8.86 -7.98 -1.63
C CYS A 39 9.96 -7.11 -1.02
N ALA A 40 9.79 -5.80 -1.06
CA ALA A 40 10.87 -4.85 -0.79
C ALA A 40 10.70 -4.11 0.54
N ALA A 41 11.70 -4.22 1.40
CA ALA A 41 11.67 -3.71 2.78
C ALA A 41 12.06 -2.23 2.89
N LEU A 42 11.71 -1.60 4.02
CA LEU A 42 12.05 -0.20 4.34
C LEU A 42 11.46 0.84 3.35
N PRO A 43 10.12 0.84 3.13
CA PRO A 43 9.49 1.88 2.32
C PRO A 43 9.51 3.24 3.03
N GLY A 44 9.54 4.31 2.24
CA GLY A 44 9.44 5.70 2.67
C GLY A 44 10.42 6.10 3.78
N LEU A 45 9.92 6.86 4.75
CA LEU A 45 10.70 7.44 5.84
C LEU A 45 10.65 6.58 7.12
N THR A 46 10.95 5.28 6.99
CA THR A 46 10.91 4.32 8.10
C THR A 46 12.27 4.03 8.74
N THR A 47 13.35 4.56 8.16
CA THR A 47 14.72 4.21 8.55
C THR A 47 15.57 5.42 8.92
N GLY A 48 16.46 5.22 9.89
CA GLY A 48 17.51 6.16 10.28
C GLY A 48 18.77 6.12 9.41
N TYR A 49 18.86 5.21 8.43
CA TYR A 49 20.03 5.09 7.54
C TYR A 49 20.20 6.25 6.54
N GLY A 50 19.30 7.24 6.56
CA GLY A 50 19.34 8.42 5.70
C GLY A 50 18.79 8.19 4.29
N PRO A 51 18.89 9.21 3.41
CA PRO A 51 18.20 9.23 2.12
C PRO A 51 18.54 8.08 1.16
N SER A 52 19.72 7.48 1.31
CA SER A 52 20.16 6.34 0.48
C SER A 52 19.30 5.09 0.66
N HIS A 53 18.61 4.96 1.79
CA HIS A 53 17.77 3.82 2.15
C HIS A 53 16.27 4.18 2.24
N GLN A 54 15.92 5.45 2.00
CA GLN A 54 14.55 5.92 2.02
C GLN A 54 13.95 5.83 0.62
N ALA A 55 12.98 4.95 0.43
CA ALA A 55 12.24 4.81 -0.82
C ALA A 55 10.95 5.62 -0.75
N THR A 56 11.02 6.91 -1.05
CA THR A 56 9.85 7.80 -1.00
C THR A 56 9.14 7.90 -2.34
N GLU A 57 9.66 7.26 -3.40
CA GLU A 57 9.18 7.36 -4.78
C GLU A 57 8.94 5.99 -5.46
N ASP A 58 9.18 4.89 -4.74
CA ASP A 58 9.04 3.51 -5.22
C ASP A 58 7.64 3.17 -5.73
N LEU A 59 6.58 3.64 -5.08
CA LEU A 59 5.21 3.44 -5.59
C LEU A 59 5.03 4.16 -6.91
N ALA A 60 5.50 5.40 -7.05
CA ALA A 60 5.41 6.13 -8.31
C ALA A 60 6.14 5.40 -9.44
N ILE A 61 7.36 4.93 -9.17
CA ILE A 61 8.17 4.16 -10.13
C ILE A 61 7.44 2.89 -10.56
N MET A 62 7.02 2.06 -9.60
CA MET A 62 6.43 0.75 -9.90
C MET A 62 5.04 0.86 -10.52
N ARG A 63 4.27 1.90 -10.16
CA ARG A 63 2.95 2.15 -10.76
C ARG A 63 3.02 2.42 -12.25
N GLY A 64 4.13 3.00 -12.73
CA GLY A 64 4.38 3.24 -14.14
C GLY A 64 4.49 1.98 -14.99
N ILE A 65 4.79 0.82 -14.37
CA ILE A 65 4.99 -0.45 -15.06
C ILE A 65 3.63 -1.10 -15.40
N PRO A 66 3.27 -1.33 -16.68
CA PRO A 66 2.04 -2.04 -17.06
C PRO A 66 1.99 -3.46 -16.46
N GLY A 67 0.79 -3.96 -16.15
CA GLY A 67 0.61 -5.32 -15.60
C GLY A 67 1.11 -5.56 -14.17
N MET A 68 1.84 -4.61 -13.56
CA MET A 68 2.31 -4.71 -12.18
C MET A 68 1.16 -4.57 -11.17
N VAL A 69 1.05 -5.54 -10.26
CA VAL A 69 0.24 -5.43 -9.04
C VAL A 69 1.09 -4.83 -7.91
N ILE A 70 0.52 -3.93 -7.11
CA ILE A 70 1.23 -3.21 -6.06
C ILE A 70 0.45 -3.28 -4.75
N VAL A 71 1.11 -3.77 -3.70
CA VAL A 71 0.55 -3.92 -2.36
C VAL A 71 1.42 -3.17 -1.33
N ASP A 72 0.78 -2.41 -0.44
CA ASP A 72 1.39 -1.68 0.67
C ASP A 72 0.68 -2.04 1.99
N PRO A 73 1.10 -3.14 2.63
CA PRO A 73 0.45 -3.67 3.84
C PRO A 73 0.78 -2.84 5.10
N CYS A 74 -0.17 -2.77 6.01
CA CYS A 74 -0.18 -1.96 7.23
C CYS A 74 0.57 -2.59 8.40
N ASP A 75 0.38 -3.89 8.64
CA ASP A 75 0.93 -4.59 9.81
C ASP A 75 1.20 -6.08 9.53
N ALA A 76 1.59 -6.81 10.57
CA ALA A 76 1.94 -8.23 10.45
C ALA A 76 0.76 -9.12 10.03
N LEU A 77 -0.47 -8.81 10.48
CA LEU A 77 -1.67 -9.57 10.12
C LEU A 77 -1.92 -9.46 8.61
N GLU A 78 -1.86 -8.25 8.08
CA GLU A 78 -2.06 -8.05 6.66
C GLU A 78 -0.93 -8.62 5.81
N ILE A 79 0.32 -8.59 6.27
CA ILE A 79 1.44 -9.25 5.58
C ILE A 79 1.21 -10.77 5.53
N GLU A 80 0.80 -11.39 6.63
CA GLU A 80 0.53 -12.84 6.71
C GLU A 80 -0.55 -13.27 5.72
N GLN A 81 -1.60 -12.46 5.55
CA GLN A 81 -2.69 -12.72 4.61
C GLN A 81 -2.36 -12.33 3.17
N ALA A 82 -1.54 -11.28 2.96
CA ALA A 82 -1.17 -10.82 1.62
C ALA A 82 -0.20 -11.76 0.92
N VAL A 83 0.73 -12.40 1.64
CA VAL A 83 1.72 -13.33 1.06
C VAL A 83 1.07 -14.47 0.27
N PRO A 84 0.11 -15.26 0.80
CA PRO A 84 -0.56 -16.30 0.02
C PRO A 84 -1.38 -15.69 -1.14
N ALA A 85 -2.08 -14.58 -0.93
CA ALA A 85 -2.85 -13.92 -1.99
C ALA A 85 -1.98 -13.47 -3.17
N ILE A 86 -0.78 -12.93 -2.92
CA ILE A 86 0.14 -12.56 -4.00
C ILE A 86 0.85 -13.76 -4.62
N ALA A 87 1.00 -14.87 -3.89
CA ALA A 87 1.52 -16.13 -4.42
C ALA A 87 0.55 -16.74 -5.45
N ASP A 88 -0.75 -16.69 -5.15
CA ASP A 88 -1.82 -17.20 -6.01
C ASP A 88 -2.06 -16.33 -7.25
N HIS A 89 -1.80 -15.02 -7.15
CA HIS A 89 -1.86 -14.12 -8.29
C HIS A 89 -0.86 -14.52 -9.39
N ARG A 90 -1.31 -14.61 -10.64
CA ARG A 90 -0.43 -14.85 -11.79
C ARG A 90 0.04 -13.53 -12.40
N GLY A 91 1.32 -13.25 -12.24
CA GLY A 91 1.94 -12.04 -12.77
C GLY A 91 2.90 -11.35 -11.80
N PRO A 92 3.47 -10.21 -12.22
CA PRO A 92 4.43 -9.48 -11.42
C PRO A 92 3.74 -8.72 -10.29
N VAL A 93 4.29 -8.87 -9.09
CA VAL A 93 3.81 -8.17 -7.89
C VAL A 93 4.97 -7.41 -7.25
N TYR A 94 4.75 -6.15 -6.90
CA TYR A 94 5.59 -5.38 -6.00
C TYR A 94 4.86 -5.20 -4.67
N MET A 95 5.41 -5.73 -3.59
CA MET A 95 4.86 -5.57 -2.25
C MET A 95 5.86 -4.82 -1.37
N ARG A 96 5.44 -3.73 -0.75
CA ARG A 96 6.22 -3.08 0.30
C ARG A 96 6.23 -3.95 1.55
N LEU A 97 7.34 -3.95 2.27
CA LEU A 97 7.49 -4.70 3.52
C LEU A 97 7.96 -3.79 4.63
N LEU A 98 7.16 -3.71 5.69
CA LEU A 98 7.54 -2.97 6.89
C LEU A 98 8.60 -3.75 7.68
N ARG A 99 9.49 -3.02 8.36
CA ARG A 99 10.58 -3.61 9.15
C ARG A 99 10.64 -2.95 10.52
N GLY A 100 10.93 -3.74 11.54
CA GLY A 100 11.03 -3.29 12.93
C GLY A 100 9.79 -3.63 13.73
N LYS A 101 9.57 -2.90 14.83
CA LYS A 101 8.41 -3.08 15.71
C LYS A 101 7.23 -2.28 15.16
N VAL A 102 6.39 -2.94 14.37
CA VAL A 102 5.15 -2.38 13.83
C VAL A 102 3.98 -2.82 14.71
N PRO A 103 3.18 -1.89 15.26
CA PRO A 103 1.97 -2.24 15.99
C PRO A 103 1.01 -3.10 15.16
N LEU A 104 0.43 -4.13 15.79
CA LEU A 104 -0.69 -4.88 15.24
C LEU A 104 -1.96 -4.06 15.51
N VAL A 105 -2.62 -3.56 14.46
CA VAL A 105 -3.80 -2.71 14.60
C VAL A 105 -5.03 -3.29 13.91
N LEU A 106 -4.84 -4.10 12.87
CA LEU A 106 -5.91 -4.65 12.06
C LEU A 106 -6.64 -5.82 12.75
N ASP A 107 -6.02 -6.43 13.76
CA ASP A 107 -6.62 -7.50 14.59
C ASP A 107 -7.90 -7.07 15.31
N LYS A 108 -8.10 -5.77 15.51
CA LYS A 108 -9.29 -5.19 16.14
C LYS A 108 -10.50 -5.08 15.21
N TYR A 109 -10.33 -5.30 13.90
CA TYR A 109 -11.33 -4.95 12.87
C TYR A 109 -11.90 -6.14 12.09
N ASP A 110 -11.72 -7.37 12.59
CA ASP A 110 -12.03 -8.61 11.85
C ASP A 110 -11.53 -8.53 10.40
N TYR A 111 -10.27 -8.13 10.28
CA TYR A 111 -9.68 -7.76 9.01
C TYR A 111 -9.32 -8.99 8.18
N GLN A 112 -9.74 -8.97 6.92
CA GLN A 112 -9.36 -9.96 5.90
C GLN A 112 -8.86 -9.23 4.66
N PHE A 113 -7.62 -9.52 4.26
CA PHE A 113 -7.00 -9.00 3.07
C PHE A 113 -7.62 -9.66 1.83
N GLU A 114 -8.08 -8.82 0.90
CA GLU A 114 -8.47 -9.23 -0.44
C GLU A 114 -7.72 -8.35 -1.45
N LEU A 115 -7.01 -8.99 -2.38
CA LEU A 115 -6.21 -8.29 -3.37
C LEU A 115 -7.10 -7.38 -4.24
N GLY A 116 -6.79 -6.09 -4.29
CA GLY A 116 -7.55 -5.11 -5.04
C GLY A 116 -8.76 -4.53 -4.30
N LYS A 117 -8.95 -4.85 -3.01
CA LYS A 117 -10.02 -4.29 -2.18
C LYS A 117 -9.51 -3.32 -1.13
N ALA A 118 -10.32 -2.30 -0.85
CA ALA A 118 -10.18 -1.44 0.30
C ALA A 118 -11.11 -1.89 1.43
N LYS A 119 -10.75 -1.56 2.68
CA LYS A 119 -11.56 -1.86 3.87
C LYS A 119 -11.83 -0.59 4.66
N LEU A 120 -13.10 -0.32 4.92
CA LEU A 120 -13.50 0.69 5.91
C LEU A 120 -13.26 0.10 7.31
N LEU A 121 -12.34 0.71 8.06
CA LEU A 121 -11.96 0.27 9.40
C LEU A 121 -12.80 1.00 10.47
N GLU A 122 -12.98 2.30 10.30
CA GLU A 122 -13.79 3.16 11.17
C GLU A 122 -14.76 3.96 10.28
N ASP A 123 -15.99 4.18 10.74
CA ASP A 123 -16.96 5.06 10.07
C ASP A 123 -17.07 6.40 10.81
N GLY A 124 -17.44 7.44 10.07
CA GLY A 124 -17.45 8.81 10.57
C GLY A 124 -17.94 9.80 9.52
N ASN A 125 -18.58 10.87 9.98
CA ASN A 125 -19.30 11.81 9.12
C ASN A 125 -18.57 13.14 8.91
N ASP A 126 -17.51 13.43 9.67
CA ASP A 126 -16.86 14.74 9.65
C ASP A 126 -15.61 14.77 8.77
N VAL A 127 -14.83 13.68 8.72
CA VAL A 127 -13.61 13.59 7.88
C VAL A 127 -13.46 12.16 7.35
N LEU A 128 -13.02 12.01 6.10
CA LEU A 128 -12.54 10.73 5.56
C LEU A 128 -11.01 10.74 5.46
N ILE A 129 -10.34 9.76 6.06
CA ILE A 129 -8.92 9.49 5.85
C ILE A 129 -8.76 8.23 4.99
N ILE A 130 -8.23 8.38 3.79
CA ILE A 130 -7.82 7.28 2.92
C ILE A 130 -6.34 7.01 3.17
N SER A 131 -6.01 5.82 3.66
CA SER A 131 -4.65 5.48 4.10
C SER A 131 -4.15 4.19 3.47
N SER A 132 -2.84 4.02 3.44
CA SER A 132 -2.18 2.80 2.98
C SER A 132 -0.93 2.53 3.80
N GLY A 133 -0.50 1.26 3.83
CA GLY A 133 0.67 0.84 4.58
C GLY A 133 0.65 1.31 6.03
N LEU A 134 1.82 1.71 6.54
CA LEU A 134 1.96 2.15 7.92
C LEU A 134 1.14 3.39 8.29
N MET A 135 0.71 4.19 7.30
CA MET A 135 -0.08 5.39 7.58
C MET A 135 -1.49 5.07 8.05
N THR A 136 -1.97 3.85 7.83
CA THR A 136 -3.25 3.38 8.38
C THR A 136 -3.22 3.37 9.90
N MET A 137 -2.11 2.93 10.52
CA MET A 137 -1.94 3.04 11.98
C MET A 137 -2.04 4.50 12.44
N ARG A 138 -1.40 5.43 11.73
CA ARG A 138 -1.44 6.87 12.06
C ARG A 138 -2.82 7.48 11.85
N ALA A 139 -3.57 7.02 10.84
CA ALA A 139 -4.94 7.45 10.59
C ALA A 139 -5.86 7.02 11.73
N LEU A 140 -5.73 5.79 12.23
CA LEU A 140 -6.49 5.29 13.38
C LEU A 140 -6.13 6.04 14.67
N GLU A 141 -4.83 6.31 14.92
CA GLU A 141 -4.41 7.15 16.05
C GLU A 141 -4.98 8.58 15.98
N ALA A 142 -5.07 9.16 14.77
CA ALA A 142 -5.67 10.47 14.56
C ALA A 142 -7.19 10.44 14.78
N ALA A 143 -7.87 9.40 14.30
CA ALA A 143 -9.31 9.20 14.51
C ALA A 143 -9.64 9.11 16.01
N GLU A 144 -8.87 8.35 16.78
CA GLU A 144 -9.07 8.23 18.24
C GLU A 144 -8.87 9.56 18.97
N LYS A 145 -7.85 10.34 18.58
CA LYS A 145 -7.63 11.67 19.16
C LYS A 145 -8.75 12.65 18.85
N LEU A 146 -9.21 12.67 17.60
CA LEU A 146 -10.27 13.57 17.13
C LEU A 146 -11.64 13.19 17.72
N ARG A 147 -11.84 11.91 18.07
CA ARG A 147 -13.04 11.45 18.79
C ARG A 147 -13.19 12.14 20.15
N ALA A 148 -12.09 12.46 20.83
CA ALA A 148 -12.13 13.22 22.09
C ALA A 148 -12.68 14.65 21.91
N ASP A 149 -12.58 15.19 20.69
CA ASP A 149 -13.11 16.50 20.30
C ASP A 149 -14.51 16.39 19.64
N ASN A 150 -15.17 15.22 19.73
CA ASN A 150 -16.44 14.90 19.07
C ASN A 150 -16.40 14.99 17.53
N ILE A 151 -15.26 14.71 16.92
CA ILE A 151 -15.11 14.67 15.46
C ILE A 151 -15.11 13.20 15.00
N GLY A 152 -16.11 12.83 14.20
CA GLY A 152 -16.29 11.51 13.61
C GLY A 152 -15.43 11.31 12.37
N VAL A 153 -14.38 10.51 12.48
CA VAL A 153 -13.42 10.25 11.40
C VAL A 153 -13.63 8.86 10.81
N ALA A 154 -13.94 8.80 9.52
CA ALA A 154 -13.91 7.56 8.76
C ALA A 154 -12.47 7.25 8.32
N VAL A 155 -12.06 5.99 8.45
CA VAL A 155 -10.73 5.52 8.00
C VAL A 155 -10.90 4.40 6.99
N LEU A 156 -10.56 4.70 5.74
CA LEU A 156 -10.53 3.74 4.63
C LEU A 156 -9.08 3.28 4.41
N HIS A 157 -8.80 2.02 4.70
CA HIS A 157 -7.52 1.38 4.44
C HIS A 157 -7.49 0.80 3.02
N VAL A 158 -6.46 1.17 2.25
CA VAL A 158 -6.28 0.80 0.84
C VAL A 158 -4.92 0.12 0.68
N PRO A 159 -4.81 -1.18 0.96
CA PRO A 159 -3.54 -1.90 0.89
C PRO A 159 -3.12 -2.23 -0.54
N THR A 160 -4.06 -2.30 -1.49
CA THR A 160 -3.71 -2.50 -2.91
C THR A 160 -3.70 -1.17 -3.63
N ILE A 161 -2.50 -0.73 -4.04
CA ILE A 161 -2.28 0.54 -4.74
C ILE A 161 -2.57 0.38 -6.25
N LYS A 162 -2.38 -0.83 -6.77
CA LYS A 162 -2.64 -1.18 -8.16
C LYS A 162 -2.98 -2.68 -8.25
N PRO A 163 -4.17 -3.08 -8.74
CA PRO A 163 -5.30 -2.22 -9.09
C PRO A 163 -5.90 -1.53 -7.86
N LEU A 164 -6.43 -0.33 -8.05
CA LEU A 164 -7.04 0.45 -6.98
C LEU A 164 -8.53 0.09 -6.86
N ASP A 165 -9.06 0.01 -5.64
CA ASP A 165 -10.50 -0.15 -5.41
C ASP A 165 -11.24 1.19 -5.62
N GLU A 166 -11.36 1.58 -6.89
CA GLU A 166 -11.98 2.85 -7.28
C GLU A 166 -13.44 2.93 -6.80
N LYS A 167 -14.15 1.80 -6.75
CA LYS A 167 -15.54 1.74 -6.29
C LYS A 167 -15.64 2.11 -4.81
N ALA A 168 -14.89 1.44 -3.93
CA ALA A 168 -14.93 1.72 -2.50
C ALA A 168 -14.45 3.15 -2.17
N ILE A 169 -13.43 3.63 -2.90
CA ILE A 169 -12.93 4.99 -2.74
C ILE A 169 -13.99 6.02 -3.14
N ILE A 170 -14.64 5.87 -4.29
CA ILE A 170 -15.69 6.79 -4.74
C ILE A 170 -16.90 6.74 -3.80
N GLU A 171 -17.30 5.54 -3.37
CA GLU A 171 -18.41 5.36 -2.42
C GLU A 171 -18.16 6.14 -1.12
N GLN A 172 -16.96 6.04 -0.55
CA GLN A 172 -16.63 6.81 0.66
C GLN A 172 -16.43 8.30 0.34
N ALA A 173 -15.66 8.66 -0.67
CA ALA A 173 -15.37 10.07 -0.97
C ALA A 173 -16.62 10.87 -1.39
N SER A 174 -17.65 10.21 -1.92
CA SER A 174 -18.89 10.85 -2.36
C SER A 174 -19.89 11.15 -1.23
N LYS A 175 -19.68 10.63 0.00
CA LYS A 175 -20.54 10.99 1.13
C LYS A 175 -20.43 12.50 1.41
N PRO A 176 -21.55 13.24 1.45
CA PRO A 176 -21.51 14.70 1.56
C PRO A 176 -21.03 15.15 2.95
N GLY A 177 -20.51 16.38 3.02
CA GLY A 177 -20.25 17.06 4.29
C GLY A 177 -18.91 16.74 4.96
N ARG A 178 -18.04 15.92 4.35
CA ARG A 178 -16.71 15.60 4.88
C ARG A 178 -15.58 15.91 3.90
N PRO A 179 -14.51 16.63 4.31
CA PRO A 179 -13.27 16.65 3.55
C PRO A 179 -12.63 15.26 3.46
N VAL A 180 -11.91 15.05 2.36
CA VAL A 180 -11.10 13.84 2.13
C VAL A 180 -9.64 14.16 2.32
N VAL A 181 -9.01 13.45 3.25
CA VAL A 181 -7.59 13.49 3.54
C VAL A 181 -6.99 12.14 3.21
N THR A 182 -5.73 12.17 2.83
CA THR A 182 -5.04 10.99 2.37
C THR A 182 -3.68 10.88 3.00
N ALA A 183 -3.35 9.69 3.48
CA ALA A 183 -2.15 9.47 4.27
C ALA A 183 -1.31 8.34 3.64
N GLU A 184 -0.13 8.69 3.13
CA GLU A 184 0.82 7.76 2.51
C GLU A 184 2.25 8.03 2.99
N ASN A 185 3.04 6.97 3.19
CA ASN A 185 4.46 7.06 3.48
C ASN A 185 5.25 7.07 2.16
N HIS A 186 5.10 8.15 1.40
CA HIS A 186 5.64 8.32 0.07
C HIS A 186 5.53 9.81 -0.33
N THR A 187 6.21 10.23 -1.40
CA THR A 187 6.07 11.58 -1.94
C THR A 187 4.63 11.85 -2.38
N ALA A 188 4.15 13.07 -2.18
CA ALA A 188 2.86 13.51 -2.70
C ALA A 188 2.77 13.46 -4.24
N VAL A 189 3.91 13.34 -4.95
CA VAL A 189 3.95 13.22 -6.41
C VAL A 189 3.98 11.77 -6.85
N GLY A 190 2.97 11.33 -7.60
CA GLY A 190 2.97 10.00 -8.22
C GLY A 190 2.65 8.86 -7.25
N GLY A 191 2.43 9.16 -5.97
CA GLY A 191 1.80 8.25 -5.03
C GLY A 191 0.35 7.91 -5.41
N PRO A 192 -0.35 7.11 -4.58
CA PRO A 192 -1.81 6.98 -4.65
C PRO A 192 -2.46 8.37 -4.76
N GLY A 193 -1.78 9.40 -4.22
CA GLY A 193 -2.30 10.74 -4.11
C GLY A 193 -2.73 11.56 -5.26
N LYS A 194 -2.05 11.36 -6.36
CA LYS A 194 -2.44 12.03 -7.58
C LYS A 194 -3.55 11.32 -8.33
N ARG A 195 -3.92 10.09 -7.93
CA ARG A 195 -4.93 9.27 -8.62
C ARG A 195 -6.25 9.15 -7.88
N TRP A 196 -6.31 9.39 -6.56
CA TRP A 196 -7.62 9.54 -5.92
C TRP A 196 -8.36 10.69 -6.60
N PRO A 197 -9.69 10.59 -6.80
CA PRO A 197 -10.47 11.69 -7.35
C PRO A 197 -10.11 12.96 -6.58
N ARG A 198 -9.59 13.98 -7.28
CA ARG A 198 -9.48 15.30 -6.67
C ARG A 198 -10.92 15.70 -6.36
N CYS A 199 -11.24 15.82 -5.08
CA CYS A 199 -12.48 16.44 -4.64
C CYS A 199 -12.49 17.90 -5.12
#